data_AF-A0A023BA68-F1
#
_entry.id   AF-A0A023BA68-F1
#
_cell.length_a   1.000
_cell.length_b   1.000
_cell.length_c   1.000
_cell.angle_alpha   90.00
_cell.angle_beta   90.00
_cell.angle_gamma   90.00
#
_symmetry.space_group_name_H-M   'P 1'
#
loop_
_entity.id
_entity.type
_entity.pdbx_description
1 polymer ?
#
loop_
_entity_poly.entity_id
_entity_poly.type
_entity_poly.pdbx_seq_one_letter_code
_entity_poly.pdbx_strand_id
1 'polypeptide(L)'
;MIDVLGIARRMCATCAVPYGLWLSRFGPAAAYDAWLTEASGSEVAATERQTRAFVARRGYGPQLLPGEGSAMAGYVASGKRIPRRGEVGYSADDIDCFERLGYVMSGSRHKRMNAVRLRKENQVYTAEQQRALTLFHQEERKKREEEIHAELHHLLRSQKQKALTEDPDP
;
A
#
# COMPACT_ATOMS: atom_id res chain seq x y z
N MET A 1 7.17 -30.00 26.81
CA MET A 1 5.71 -30.26 26.93
C MET A 1 5.06 -28.90 27.09
N ILE A 2 4.42 -28.40 26.04
CA ILE A 2 3.80 -27.06 26.03
C ILE A 2 2.34 -27.28 26.42
N ASP A 3 1.93 -26.70 27.55
CA ASP A 3 0.57 -26.81 28.07
C ASP A 3 -0.44 -26.18 27.11
N VAL A 4 -1.32 -27.01 26.55
CA VAL A 4 -2.34 -26.65 25.53
C VAL A 4 -3.66 -26.20 26.19
N LEU A 5 -3.71 -26.04 27.51
CA LEU A 5 -4.91 -25.67 28.26
C LEU A 5 -4.92 -24.18 28.61
N GLY A 6 -5.17 -23.35 27.59
CA GLY A 6 -5.21 -21.90 27.77
C GLY A 6 -6.04 -21.15 26.74
N ILE A 7 -7.01 -21.78 26.08
CA ILE A 7 -7.95 -21.06 25.20
C ILE A 7 -9.12 -20.58 26.04
N ALA A 8 -9.02 -19.32 26.45
CA ALA A 8 -10.06 -18.60 27.15
C ALA A 8 -11.38 -18.65 26.35
N ARG A 9 -12.39 -19.25 26.99
CA ARG A 9 -13.81 -19.13 26.65
C ARG A 9 -14.20 -17.65 26.59
N ARG A 10 -14.35 -17.08 25.40
CA ARG A 10 -15.31 -15.98 25.19
C ARG A 10 -16.68 -16.60 25.01
N MET A 11 -17.39 -16.72 26.13
CA MET A 11 -18.80 -17.09 26.17
C MET A 11 -19.63 -16.01 25.47
N CYS A 12 -20.22 -16.35 24.32
CA CYS A 12 -21.36 -15.61 23.77
C CYS A 12 -22.57 -15.94 24.64
N ALA A 13 -23.14 -14.94 25.31
CA ALA A 13 -24.10 -15.09 26.39
C ALA A 13 -25.57 -15.22 25.94
N THR A 14 -25.86 -15.66 24.71
CA THR A 14 -27.25 -15.62 24.20
C THR A 14 -27.77 -16.87 23.48
N CYS A 15 -27.00 -17.96 23.37
CA CYS A 15 -27.45 -19.13 22.60
C CYS A 15 -27.47 -20.40 23.46
N ALA A 16 -28.56 -20.62 24.20
CA ALA A 16 -28.82 -21.89 24.87
C ALA A 16 -29.30 -22.94 23.85
N VAL A 17 -28.36 -23.62 23.18
CA VAL A 17 -28.67 -24.85 22.44
C VAL A 17 -27.64 -25.92 22.80
N PRO A 18 -28.05 -27.10 23.29
CA PRO A 18 -27.13 -28.17 23.66
C PRO A 18 -26.40 -28.70 22.42
N TYR A 19 -25.09 -28.88 22.56
CA TYR A 19 -24.09 -29.25 21.55
C TYR A 19 -24.36 -30.54 20.72
N GLY A 20 -25.42 -31.30 21.02
CA GLY A 20 -25.68 -32.62 20.44
C GLY A 20 -26.49 -32.67 19.15
N LEU A 21 -27.15 -31.57 18.73
CA LEU A 21 -28.08 -31.56 17.59
C LEU A 21 -27.58 -30.76 16.37
N TRP A 22 -26.36 -30.22 16.41
CA TRP A 22 -25.80 -29.42 15.31
C TRP A 22 -24.90 -30.25 14.35
N LEU A 23 -24.47 -31.43 14.77
CA LEU A 23 -23.51 -32.28 14.05
C LEU A 23 -24.10 -33.10 12.88
N SER A 24 -25.42 -33.02 12.63
CA SER A 24 -26.06 -33.75 11.52
C SER A 24 -26.44 -32.88 10.31
N ARG A 25 -26.23 -31.55 10.36
CA ARG A 25 -26.68 -30.64 9.29
C ARG A 25 -25.58 -29.83 8.59
N PHE A 26 -24.40 -29.65 9.19
CA PHE A 26 -23.29 -28.95 8.55
C PHE A 26 -21.99 -29.74 8.78
N GLY A 27 -21.48 -30.34 7.71
CA GLY A 27 -20.23 -31.10 7.74
C GLY A 27 -19.00 -30.22 8.04
N PRO A 28 -17.93 -30.78 8.62
CA PRO A 28 -16.74 -30.05 9.06
C PRO A 28 -15.97 -29.34 7.94
N ALA A 29 -16.19 -29.68 6.68
CA ALA A 29 -15.57 -29.02 5.53
C ALA A 29 -16.03 -27.56 5.38
N ALA A 30 -17.32 -27.28 5.55
CA ALA A 30 -17.88 -25.93 5.36
C ALA A 30 -17.38 -24.93 6.41
N ALA A 31 -17.06 -25.39 7.62
CA ALA A 31 -16.53 -24.54 8.69
C ALA A 31 -15.03 -24.23 8.50
N TYR A 32 -14.26 -25.19 7.97
CA TYR A 32 -12.83 -24.99 7.69
C TYR A 32 -12.62 -24.07 6.48
N ASP A 33 -13.41 -24.25 5.42
CA ASP A 33 -13.34 -23.42 4.21
C ASP A 33 -13.80 -21.97 4.48
N ALA A 34 -14.82 -21.78 5.32
CA ALA A 34 -15.26 -20.46 5.75
C ALA A 34 -14.17 -19.70 6.55
N TRP A 35 -13.51 -20.39 7.48
CA TRP A 35 -12.41 -19.80 8.28
C TRP A 35 -11.19 -19.44 7.41
N LEU A 36 -10.84 -20.27 6.43
CA LEU A 36 -9.74 -19.98 5.48
C LEU A 36 -10.00 -18.76 4.59
N THR A 37 -11.26 -18.54 4.21
CA THR A 37 -11.67 -17.42 3.35
C THR A 37 -11.74 -16.09 4.13
N GLU A 38 -12.17 -16.14 5.40
CA GLU A 38 -12.23 -14.96 6.27
C GLU A 38 -10.86 -14.55 6.82
N ALA A 39 -10.01 -15.52 7.19
CA ALA A 39 -8.72 -15.28 7.85
C ALA A 39 -7.62 -14.77 6.91
N SER A 40 -7.73 -14.95 5.59
CA SER A 40 -6.64 -14.62 4.66
C SER A 40 -6.90 -13.42 3.74
N GLY A 41 -8.16 -13.07 3.45
CA GLY A 41 -8.49 -12.04 2.46
C GLY A 41 -9.03 -10.72 3.03
N SER A 42 -9.67 -10.74 4.19
CA SER A 42 -10.51 -9.61 4.64
C SER A 42 -9.75 -8.56 5.47
N GLU A 43 -8.88 -9.00 6.39
CA GLU A 43 -8.14 -8.10 7.29
C GLU A 43 -7.01 -7.34 6.56
N VAL A 44 -6.32 -8.01 5.64
CA VAL A 44 -5.23 -7.41 4.84
C VAL A 44 -5.79 -6.38 3.86
N ALA A 45 -6.91 -6.67 3.19
CA ALA A 45 -7.56 -5.72 2.29
C ALA A 45 -8.18 -4.52 3.04
N ALA A 46 -8.71 -4.72 4.25
CA ALA A 46 -9.28 -3.64 5.06
C ALA A 46 -8.20 -2.68 5.60
N THR A 47 -7.08 -3.22 6.08
CA THR A 47 -5.93 -2.42 6.55
C THR A 47 -5.25 -1.65 5.40
N GLU A 48 -5.12 -2.26 4.22
CA GLU A 48 -4.63 -1.59 3.01
C GLU A 48 -5.56 -0.47 2.52
N ARG A 49 -6.89 -0.67 2.58
CA ARG A 49 -7.86 0.38 2.22
C ARG A 49 -7.83 1.54 3.22
N GLN A 50 -7.68 1.26 4.51
CA GLN A 50 -7.59 2.28 5.56
C GLN A 50 -6.31 3.11 5.42
N THR A 51 -5.17 2.48 5.13
CA THR A 51 -3.89 3.17 4.89
C THR A 51 -3.88 3.96 3.58
N ARG A 52 -4.43 3.42 2.48
CA ARG A 52 -4.62 4.17 1.22
C ARG A 52 -5.55 5.37 1.38
N ALA A 53 -6.67 5.22 2.09
CA ALA A 53 -7.61 6.31 2.33
C ALA A 53 -7.01 7.41 3.22
N PHE A 54 -6.15 7.06 4.17
CA PHE A 54 -5.40 8.03 4.98
C PHE A 54 -4.43 8.88 4.14
N VAL A 55 -3.67 8.24 3.23
CA VAL A 55 -2.76 8.92 2.29
C VAL A 55 -3.52 9.76 1.26
N ALA A 56 -4.71 9.32 0.84
CA ALA A 56 -5.56 10.04 -0.12
C ALA A 56 -6.28 11.25 0.49
N ARG A 57 -6.68 11.20 1.78
CA ARG A 57 -7.38 12.30 2.46
C ARG A 57 -6.48 13.28 3.18
N ARG A 58 -5.24 12.91 3.51
CA ARG A 58 -4.26 13.80 4.15
C ARG A 58 -2.95 13.74 3.38
N GLY A 59 -2.74 14.72 2.50
CA GLY A 59 -1.45 14.91 1.82
C GLY A 59 -0.30 14.90 2.82
N TYR A 60 0.82 14.30 2.44
CA TYR A 60 2.16 14.26 3.08
C TYR A 60 2.27 14.11 4.62
N GLY A 61 1.19 14.03 5.40
CA GLY A 61 1.16 13.95 6.87
C GLY A 61 0.84 15.28 7.59
N PRO A 62 0.52 15.24 8.90
CA PRO A 62 0.07 16.40 9.68
C PRO A 62 1.17 17.41 10.07
N GLN A 63 2.44 17.13 9.81
CA GLN A 63 3.57 17.97 10.22
C GLN A 63 3.89 19.09 9.23
N LEU A 64 3.21 19.11 8.08
CA LEU A 64 3.30 20.17 7.08
C LEU A 64 2.09 21.09 7.16
N LEU A 65 2.29 22.36 6.82
CA LEU A 65 1.19 23.29 6.65
C LEU A 65 0.30 22.87 5.46
N PRO A 66 -0.99 23.23 5.46
CA PRO A 66 -1.85 22.99 4.32
C PRO A 66 -1.24 23.56 3.03
N GLY A 67 -1.09 22.71 2.01
CA GLY A 67 -0.49 23.09 0.72
C GLY A 67 1.04 23.09 0.65
N GLU A 68 1.76 23.08 1.79
CA GLU A 68 3.23 23.08 1.81
C GLU A 68 3.81 21.83 1.15
N GLY A 69 3.29 20.65 1.50
CA GLY A 69 3.77 19.38 0.91
C GLY A 69 3.48 19.26 -0.58
N SER A 70 2.36 19.81 -1.06
CA SER A 70 2.04 19.81 -2.50
C SER A 70 3.04 20.66 -3.29
N ALA A 71 3.38 21.84 -2.79
CA ALA A 71 4.40 22.69 -3.40
C ALA A 71 5.77 22.00 -3.41
N MET A 72 6.19 21.38 -2.30
CA MET A 72 7.45 20.64 -2.21
C MET A 72 7.52 19.48 -3.21
N ALA A 73 6.42 18.74 -3.37
CA ALA A 73 6.37 17.62 -4.29
C ALA A 73 6.51 18.04 -5.76
N GLY A 74 6.00 19.21 -6.14
CA GLY A 74 6.24 19.76 -7.48
C GLY A 74 7.74 19.97 -7.79
N TYR A 75 8.51 20.41 -6.80
CA TYR A 75 9.97 20.51 -6.95
C TYR A 75 10.63 19.13 -7.05
N VAL A 76 10.22 18.16 -6.22
CA VAL A 76 10.74 16.79 -6.28
C VAL A 76 10.43 16.12 -7.62
N ALA A 77 9.20 16.27 -8.13
CA ALA A 77 8.80 15.73 -9.43
C ALA A 77 9.56 16.37 -10.59
N SER A 78 9.93 17.65 -10.47
CA SER A 78 10.80 18.33 -11.45
C SER A 78 12.30 18.04 -11.25
N GLY A 79 12.65 17.19 -10.29
CA GLY A 79 14.04 16.84 -9.97
C GLY A 79 14.85 18.00 -9.38
N LYS A 80 14.18 19.08 -8.95
CA LYS A 80 14.82 20.28 -8.42
C LYS A 80 14.92 20.20 -6.90
N ARG A 81 15.99 20.78 -6.38
CA ARG A 81 16.16 21.00 -4.95
C ARG A 81 15.04 21.89 -4.40
N ILE A 82 14.49 21.53 -3.24
CA ILE A 82 13.48 22.32 -2.54
C ILE A 82 14.11 23.64 -2.04
N PRO A 83 13.57 24.83 -2.39
CA PRO A 83 14.17 26.11 -2.01
C PRO A 83 14.16 26.38 -0.50
N ARG A 84 15.27 26.90 0.04
CA ARG A 84 15.35 27.44 1.43
C ARG A 84 14.87 28.90 1.47
N ARG A 85 14.67 29.43 2.68
CA ARG A 85 14.26 30.84 2.89
C ARG A 85 15.28 31.80 2.26
N GLY A 86 14.83 32.62 1.31
CA GLY A 86 15.67 33.58 0.60
C GLY A 86 16.30 33.07 -0.70
N GLU A 87 16.00 31.83 -1.09
CA GLU A 87 16.50 31.23 -2.34
C GLU A 87 15.49 31.31 -3.49
N VAL A 88 14.31 31.87 -3.22
CA VAL A 88 13.26 32.07 -4.22
C VAL A 88 13.78 33.08 -5.25
N GLY A 89 14.11 32.58 -6.45
CA GLY A 89 14.65 33.39 -7.55
C GLY A 89 16.01 32.93 -8.07
N TYR A 90 16.72 32.05 -7.36
CA TYR A 90 17.94 31.40 -7.85
C TYR A 90 17.63 30.01 -8.41
N SER A 91 18.36 29.60 -9.44
CA SER A 91 18.27 28.22 -9.92
C SER A 91 18.98 27.27 -8.94
N ALA A 92 18.66 25.98 -9.00
CA ALA A 92 19.33 24.96 -8.17
C ALA A 92 20.85 24.93 -8.44
N ASP A 93 21.23 25.07 -9.71
CA ASP A 93 22.63 25.03 -10.14
C ASP A 93 23.41 26.25 -9.64
N ASP A 94 22.79 27.43 -9.60
CA ASP A 94 23.40 28.64 -9.04
C ASP A 94 23.69 28.47 -7.54
N ILE A 95 22.72 27.90 -6.80
CA ILE A 95 22.87 27.67 -5.35
C ILE A 95 24.02 26.70 -5.09
N ASP A 96 24.12 25.61 -5.84
CA ASP A 96 25.20 24.64 -5.73
C ASP A 96 26.56 25.28 -6.06
N CYS A 97 26.62 26.15 -7.07
CA CYS A 97 27.82 26.91 -7.40
C CYS A 97 28.26 27.81 -6.24
N PHE A 98 27.34 28.57 -5.65
CA PHE A 98 27.64 29.45 -4.51
C PHE A 98 28.11 28.67 -3.27
N GLU A 99 27.50 27.52 -2.98
CA GLU A 99 27.92 26.67 -1.87
C GLU A 99 29.33 26.09 -2.09
N ARG A 100 29.66 25.66 -3.32
CA ARG A 100 31.01 25.18 -3.68
C ARG A 100 32.08 26.27 -3.56
N LEU A 101 31.74 27.50 -3.90
CA LEU A 101 32.61 28.67 -3.74
C LEU A 101 32.80 29.08 -2.26
N GLY A 102 32.07 28.45 -1.33
CA GLY A 102 32.19 28.71 0.10
C GLY A 102 31.28 29.84 0.61
N TYR A 103 30.34 30.33 -0.21
CA TYR A 103 29.32 31.25 0.26
C TYR A 103 28.34 30.53 1.20
N VAL A 104 28.09 31.15 2.35
CA VAL A 104 27.14 30.63 3.35
C VAL A 104 25.79 31.27 3.13
N MET A 105 24.84 30.49 2.61
CA MET A 105 23.48 30.96 2.37
C MET A 105 22.76 31.33 3.68
N SER A 106 21.83 32.29 3.62
CA SER A 106 21.08 32.77 4.78
C SER A 106 20.33 31.62 5.49
N GLY A 107 20.47 31.54 6.81
CA GLY A 107 19.79 30.52 7.64
C GLY A 107 20.47 29.14 7.70
N SER A 108 21.50 28.88 6.91
CA SER A 108 22.23 27.60 6.92
C SER A 108 23.01 27.32 8.22
N ARG A 109 23.29 28.35 9.04
CA ARG A 109 24.01 28.21 10.33
C ARG A 109 23.14 27.71 11.49
N HIS A 110 21.82 27.75 11.37
CA HIS A 110 20.89 27.40 12.48
C HIS A 110 20.60 25.89 12.53
N LYS A 111 21.27 25.16 13.43
CA LYS A 111 21.14 23.70 13.58
C LYS A 111 19.69 23.23 13.81
N ARG A 112 18.97 23.86 14.74
CA ARG A 112 17.59 23.45 15.11
C ARG A 112 16.61 23.64 13.94
N MET A 113 16.70 24.75 13.21
CA MET A 113 15.84 25.01 12.06
C MET A 113 16.17 24.08 10.90
N ASN A 114 17.46 23.84 10.63
CA ASN A 114 17.89 22.90 9.60
C ASN A 114 17.37 21.48 9.86
N ALA A 115 17.38 21.02 11.11
CA ALA A 115 16.82 19.72 11.47
C ALA A 115 15.30 19.65 11.20
N VAL A 116 14.56 20.71 11.52
CA VAL A 116 13.11 20.80 11.21
C VAL A 116 12.88 20.76 9.71
N ARG A 117 13.66 21.53 8.95
CA ARG A 117 13.62 21.57 7.48
C ARG A 117 13.88 20.18 6.89
N LEU A 118 15.00 19.55 7.26
CA LEU A 118 15.37 18.21 6.77
C LEU A 118 14.29 17.18 7.08
N ARG A 119 13.68 17.23 8.27
CA ARG A 119 12.55 16.35 8.60
C ARG A 119 11.35 16.56 7.67
N LYS A 120 10.98 17.81 7.40
CA LYS A 120 9.87 18.15 6.47
C LYS A 120 10.17 17.67 5.06
N GLU A 121 11.40 17.86 4.58
CA GLU A 121 11.85 17.38 3.27
C GLU A 121 11.81 15.86 3.21
N ASN A 122 12.39 15.17 4.19
CA ASN A 122 12.40 13.71 4.26
C ASN A 122 10.98 13.13 4.30
N GLN A 123 10.05 13.79 4.98
CA GLN A 123 8.65 13.38 4.99
C GLN A 123 8.01 13.38 3.59
N VAL A 124 8.33 14.39 2.77
CA VAL A 124 7.87 14.44 1.37
C VAL A 124 8.60 13.38 0.53
N TYR A 125 9.91 13.24 0.69
CA TYR A 125 10.68 12.24 -0.06
C TYR A 125 10.23 10.81 0.23
N THR A 126 10.08 10.42 1.50
CA THR A 126 9.59 9.08 1.86
C THR A 126 8.19 8.83 1.31
N ALA A 127 7.31 9.84 1.35
CA ALA A 127 5.96 9.70 0.81
C ALA A 127 5.95 9.53 -0.71
N GLU A 128 6.72 10.32 -1.46
CA GLU A 128 6.81 10.19 -2.92
C GLU A 128 7.52 8.91 -3.35
N GLN A 129 8.58 8.51 -2.66
CA GLN A 129 9.24 7.22 -2.90
C GLN A 129 8.28 6.05 -2.69
N GLN A 130 7.52 6.05 -1.59
CA GLN A 130 6.53 5.01 -1.33
C GLN A 130 5.42 4.99 -2.37
N ARG A 131 4.96 6.16 -2.84
CA ARG A 131 3.98 6.28 -3.92
C ARG A 131 4.51 5.72 -5.22
N ALA A 132 5.73 6.08 -5.60
CA ALA A 132 6.39 5.56 -6.81
C ALA A 132 6.51 4.03 -6.76
N LEU A 133 6.97 3.46 -5.63
CA LEU A 133 7.05 2.00 -5.44
C LEU A 133 5.67 1.34 -5.52
N THR A 134 4.65 1.96 -4.94
CA THR A 134 3.28 1.41 -4.93
C THR A 134 2.66 1.42 -6.32
N LEU A 135 2.97 2.43 -7.15
CA LEU A 135 2.55 2.47 -8.55
C LEU A 135 3.27 1.38 -9.37
N PHE A 136 4.58 1.26 -9.17
CA PHE A 136 5.40 0.23 -9.83
C PHE A 136 4.87 -1.20 -9.53
N HIS A 137 4.64 -1.53 -8.26
CA HIS A 137 4.09 -2.84 -7.88
C HIS A 137 2.68 -3.08 -8.46
N GLN A 138 1.86 -2.03 -8.59
CA GLN A 138 0.54 -2.15 -9.22
C GLN A 138 0.64 -2.44 -10.71
N GLU A 139 1.57 -1.79 -11.41
CA GLU A 139 1.81 -2.03 -12.83
C GLU A 139 2.33 -3.45 -13.07
N GLU A 140 3.26 -3.93 -12.23
CA GLU A 140 3.74 -5.32 -12.30
C GLU A 140 2.62 -6.33 -12.03
N ARG A 141 1.76 -6.07 -11.03
CA ARG A 141 0.61 -6.95 -10.75
C ARG A 141 -0.37 -6.99 -11.91
N LYS A 142 -0.69 -5.84 -12.53
CA LYS A 142 -1.57 -5.80 -13.70
C LYS A 142 -1.01 -6.62 -14.86
N LYS A 143 0.29 -6.51 -15.15
CA LYS A 143 0.95 -7.31 -16.20
C LYS A 143 0.83 -8.81 -15.92
N ARG A 144 1.09 -9.24 -14.68
CA ARG A 144 0.93 -10.65 -14.28
C ARG A 144 -0.53 -11.12 -14.40
N GLU A 145 -1.48 -10.29 -14.00
CA GLU A 145 -2.92 -10.58 -14.12
C GLU A 145 -3.36 -10.68 -15.59
N GLU A 146 -2.81 -9.84 -16.48
CA GLU A 146 -3.05 -9.89 -17.93
C GLU A 146 -2.49 -11.16 -18.58
N GLU A 147 -1.28 -11.58 -18.19
CA GLU A 147 -0.65 -12.83 -18.63
C GLU A 147 -1.50 -14.05 -18.22
N ILE A 148 -1.89 -14.11 -16.94
CA ILE A 148 -2.76 -15.17 -16.41
C ILE A 148 -4.12 -15.18 -17.13
N HIS A 149 -4.69 -14.00 -17.38
CA HIS A 149 -5.95 -13.87 -18.10
C HIS A 149 -5.82 -14.39 -19.54
N ALA A 150 -4.74 -14.04 -20.25
CA ALA A 150 -4.48 -14.53 -21.60
C ALA A 150 -4.32 -16.06 -21.65
N GLU A 151 -3.58 -16.63 -20.70
CA GLU A 151 -3.41 -18.08 -20.57
C GLU A 151 -4.76 -18.79 -20.32
N LEU A 152 -5.59 -18.23 -19.43
CA LEU A 152 -6.92 -18.78 -19.13
C LEU A 152 -7.83 -18.75 -20.37
N HIS A 153 -7.87 -17.64 -21.12
CA HIS A 153 -8.63 -17.56 -22.37
C HIS A 153 -8.16 -18.58 -23.41
N HIS A 154 -6.85 -18.82 -23.49
CA HIS A 154 -6.28 -19.82 -24.39
C HIS A 154 -6.72 -21.24 -24.00
N LEU A 155 -6.66 -21.59 -22.71
CA LEU A 155 -7.10 -22.88 -22.21
C LEU A 155 -8.61 -23.11 -22.46
N LEU A 156 -9.46 -22.12 -22.19
CA LEU A 156 -10.90 -22.23 -22.45
C LEU A 156 -11.23 -22.41 -23.94
N ARG A 157 -10.54 -21.67 -24.83
CA ARG A 157 -10.70 -21.85 -26.28
C ARG A 157 -10.28 -23.26 -26.71
N SER A 158 -9.14 -23.75 -26.22
CA SER A 158 -8.67 -25.10 -26.55
C SER A 158 -9.61 -26.20 -26.03
N GLN A 159 -10.18 -26.06 -24.83
CA GLN A 159 -11.18 -27.00 -24.31
C GLN A 159 -12.48 -26.95 -25.12
N LYS A 160 -12.99 -25.76 -25.44
CA LYS A 160 -14.18 -25.60 -26.28
C LYS A 160 -13.98 -26.26 -27.65
N GLN A 161 -12.79 -26.11 -28.24
CA GLN A 161 -12.48 -26.71 -29.54
C GLN A 161 -12.38 -28.24 -29.48
N LYS A 162 -11.79 -28.80 -28.40
CA LYS A 162 -11.81 -30.25 -28.15
C LYS A 162 -13.23 -30.79 -27.96
N ALA A 163 -14.07 -30.10 -27.19
CA ALA A 163 -15.45 -30.50 -26.97
C ALA A 163 -16.29 -30.49 -28.27
N LEU A 164 -15.98 -29.59 -29.21
CA LEU A 164 -16.63 -29.56 -30.53
C LEU A 164 -16.15 -30.65 -31.49
N THR A 165 -14.96 -31.23 -31.28
CA THR A 165 -14.43 -32.32 -32.12
C THR A 165 -14.82 -33.71 -31.61
N GLU A 166 -15.27 -33.80 -30.36
CA GLU A 166 -15.67 -35.03 -29.67
C GLU A 166 -17.21 -35.06 -29.52
N ASP A 167 -17.96 -34.95 -30.62
CA ASP A 167 -19.37 -35.34 -30.62
C ASP A 167 -19.43 -36.87 -30.73
N PRO A 168 -20.01 -37.60 -29.76
CA PRO A 168 -20.24 -39.04 -29.92
C PRO A 168 -21.35 -39.24 -30.96
N ASP A 169 -21.00 -39.86 -32.09
CA ASP A 169 -21.99 -40.52 -32.94
C ASP A 169 -22.83 -41.50 -32.08
N PRO A 170 -24.15 -41.62 -32.30
CA PRO A 170 -25.10 -42.30 -31.41
C PRO A 170 -24.85 -43.79 -31.21
#